data_AF-A0A969MSU3-F1
#
_entry.id   AF-A0A969MSU3-F1
#
_cell.length_a   1.000
_cell.length_b   1.000
_cell.length_c   1.000
_cell.angle_alpha   90.00
_cell.angle_beta   90.00
_cell.angle_gamma   90.00
#
_symmetry.space_group_name_H-M   'P 1'
#
loop_
_entity.id
_entity.type
_entity.pdbx_description
1 polymer ?
#
loop_
_entity_poly.entity_id
_entity_poly.type
_entity_poly.pdbx_seq_one_letter_code
_entity_poly.pdbx_strand_id
1 'polypeptide(L)'
;MTDLYRPLRSLREGNWFKLICGASFQHLPAVRNLTLAYTLAGADCVDVAADPAVIAAAREAMRAARCVATGGSEALKFDGLPWLMVSLNDGEDPHFRKAEFDVEACPAYCTRPCESICPAGAIAFSPNPNTFSGVIDDFCYGCGRCLTVCPIQQISTRSYVFTPAAIAPLVLAGVDAVEIHTQVGRLADFKRLWGAIAPSLDQLKLVAISCPDGENLIEYLWDLYKLISPLPCPLVWQTDGRPMSGDIGDGATRATVKLGQKVLAARLPGYVQLAGGTNSHTVSKLIKQGLLGERAALSSQYNVAVNSSTDRLDVSTEEASVLTASAPRFNEDTAQLPYRVAGIAYGSYARTLLAPVLDQLAQRNIQDSSVSINLSENFPNGFHSPDTMTLGIPQPISTHLECYPDLLEQAVSLADSLVSQIKSPMKLAQTIPRQPG
;
A
#
# COMPACT_ATOMS: atom_id res chain seq x y z
N MET A 1 27.11 3.35 6.36
CA MET A 1 26.79 2.22 5.46
C MET A 1 25.58 1.46 6.04
N THR A 2 24.47 2.17 6.34
CA THR A 2 23.37 1.67 7.20
C THR A 2 21.97 2.01 6.69
N ASP A 3 21.82 2.82 5.64
CA ASP A 3 20.51 3.36 5.23
C ASP A 3 19.73 2.50 4.20
N LEU A 4 20.36 1.49 3.60
CA LEU A 4 19.70 0.53 2.70
C LEU A 4 19.11 -0.69 3.44
N TYR A 5 19.23 -0.73 4.77
CA TYR A 5 19.14 -1.99 5.48
C TYR A 5 17.74 -2.39 5.90
N ARG A 6 16.75 -1.48 6.06
CA ARG A 6 15.44 -1.94 6.59
C ARG A 6 14.61 -2.70 5.55
N PRO A 7 14.27 -2.16 4.35
CA PRO A 7 13.48 -2.92 3.38
C PRO A 7 14.18 -4.19 2.87
N LEU A 8 15.47 -4.09 2.49
CA LEU A 8 16.22 -5.24 1.99
C LEU A 8 16.42 -6.33 3.06
N ARG A 9 16.61 -5.95 4.34
CA ARG A 9 16.67 -6.91 5.44
C ARG A 9 15.31 -7.55 5.65
N SER A 10 14.21 -6.78 5.68
CA SER A 10 12.87 -7.34 5.80
C SER A 10 12.59 -8.38 4.71
N LEU A 11 13.03 -8.11 3.48
CA LEU A 11 12.92 -9.06 2.37
C LEU A 11 13.72 -10.34 2.61
N ARG A 12 14.99 -10.21 3.03
CA ARG A 12 15.88 -11.34 3.33
C ARG A 12 15.43 -12.18 4.52
N GLU A 13 14.85 -11.55 5.53
CA GLU A 13 14.46 -12.18 6.80
C GLU A 13 13.02 -12.74 6.79
N GLY A 14 12.24 -12.49 5.72
CA GLY A 14 10.88 -12.99 5.62
C GLY A 14 9.83 -12.14 6.34
N ASN A 15 10.13 -10.85 6.56
CA ASN A 15 9.30 -9.89 7.29
C ASN A 15 8.87 -8.71 6.41
N TRP A 16 8.85 -8.89 5.09
CA TRP A 16 8.58 -7.81 4.14
C TRP A 16 7.10 -7.44 4.08
N PHE A 17 6.79 -6.16 4.26
CA PHE A 17 5.47 -5.57 4.17
C PHE A 17 5.40 -4.58 3.01
N LYS A 18 4.46 -4.80 2.09
CA LYS A 18 4.16 -3.88 1.00
C LYS A 18 2.73 -3.34 1.11
N LEU A 19 2.58 -2.02 1.09
CA LEU A 19 1.28 -1.38 0.86
C LEU A 19 1.06 -1.24 -0.66
N ILE A 20 -0.11 -1.65 -1.15
CA ILE A 20 -0.56 -1.39 -2.52
C ILE A 20 -1.66 -0.32 -2.47
N CYS A 21 -1.34 0.91 -2.86
CA CYS A 21 -2.33 1.97 -3.02
C CYS A 21 -3.26 1.69 -4.22
N GLY A 22 -2.71 1.14 -5.30
CA GLY A 22 -3.45 0.70 -6.48
C GLY A 22 -2.84 1.26 -7.77
N ALA A 23 -2.70 0.40 -8.78
CA ALA A 23 -2.07 0.75 -10.06
C ALA A 23 -2.86 1.80 -10.89
N SER A 24 -4.16 1.96 -10.59
CA SER A 24 -5.04 2.98 -11.20
C SER A 24 -5.59 4.00 -10.21
N PHE A 25 -5.11 4.01 -8.95
CA PHE A 25 -5.66 4.89 -7.92
C PHE A 25 -4.93 6.24 -7.90
N GLN A 26 -5.62 7.30 -8.31
CA GLN A 26 -5.06 8.65 -8.49
C GLN A 26 -5.65 9.68 -7.54
N HIS A 27 -6.42 9.25 -6.52
CA HIS A 27 -6.88 10.14 -5.46
C HIS A 27 -5.70 10.58 -4.58
N LEU A 28 -5.11 11.74 -4.91
CA LEU A 28 -3.86 12.21 -4.29
C LEU A 28 -3.94 12.32 -2.76
N PRO A 29 -4.95 12.97 -2.15
CA PRO A 29 -5.07 13.01 -0.68
C PRO A 29 -5.10 11.62 -0.02
N ALA A 30 -5.85 10.67 -0.59
CA ALA A 30 -5.94 9.32 -0.05
C ALA A 30 -4.60 8.59 -0.16
N VAL A 31 -3.94 8.61 -1.33
CA VAL A 31 -2.62 8.00 -1.52
C VAL A 31 -1.59 8.58 -0.53
N ARG A 32 -1.59 9.91 -0.39
CA ARG A 32 -0.69 10.65 0.49
C ARG A 32 -0.89 10.24 1.95
N ASN A 33 -2.12 10.25 2.45
CA ASN A 33 -2.40 9.90 3.85
C ASN A 33 -2.25 8.40 4.15
N LEU A 34 -2.57 7.51 3.21
CA LEU A 34 -2.26 6.07 3.32
C LEU A 34 -0.74 5.85 3.42
N THR A 35 0.03 6.51 2.54
CA THR A 35 1.49 6.43 2.52
C THR A 35 2.07 6.90 3.85
N LEU A 36 1.59 8.01 4.40
CA LEU A 36 2.04 8.54 5.70
C LEU A 36 1.81 7.53 6.82
N ALA A 37 0.57 7.06 6.98
CA ALA A 37 0.20 6.17 8.08
C ALA A 37 0.97 4.83 8.03
N TYR A 38 1.07 4.21 6.85
CA TYR A 38 1.81 2.96 6.69
C TYR A 38 3.33 3.13 6.73
N THR A 39 3.87 4.30 6.36
CA THR A 39 5.29 4.60 6.56
C THR A 39 5.61 4.67 8.06
N LEU A 40 4.78 5.38 8.84
CA LEU A 40 4.93 5.47 10.30
C LEU A 40 4.75 4.11 10.99
N ALA A 41 3.85 3.27 10.48
CA ALA A 41 3.66 1.89 10.96
C ALA A 41 4.81 0.93 10.56
N GLY A 42 5.72 1.34 9.67
CA GLY A 42 6.92 0.58 9.32
C GLY A 42 6.76 -0.35 8.10
N ALA A 43 5.95 0.02 7.11
CA ALA A 43 5.97 -0.60 5.79
C ALA A 43 7.37 -0.55 5.16
N ASP A 44 7.74 -1.57 4.37
CA ASP A 44 9.02 -1.59 3.65
C ASP A 44 8.90 -1.07 2.23
N CYS A 45 7.68 -1.10 1.67
CA CYS A 45 7.41 -0.65 0.33
C CYS A 45 6.00 -0.08 0.22
N VAL A 46 5.88 1.00 -0.55
CA VAL A 46 4.61 1.61 -0.92
C VAL A 46 4.53 1.62 -2.44
N ASP A 47 3.52 0.95 -2.98
CA ASP A 47 3.30 0.78 -4.41
C ASP A 47 2.09 1.59 -4.87
N VAL A 48 2.34 2.42 -5.88
CA VAL A 48 1.40 3.42 -6.37
C VAL A 48 1.26 3.35 -7.89
N ALA A 49 0.23 4.03 -8.42
CA ALA A 49 0.09 4.22 -9.85
C ALA A 49 1.35 4.89 -10.44
N ALA A 50 1.78 4.45 -11.63
CA ALA A 50 2.88 5.05 -12.38
C ALA A 50 2.47 6.42 -12.99
N ASP A 51 2.17 7.36 -12.10
CA ASP A 51 1.70 8.71 -12.40
C ASP A 51 2.58 9.72 -11.63
N PRO A 52 3.15 10.74 -12.28
CA PRO A 52 4.04 11.70 -11.63
C PRO A 52 3.43 12.42 -10.42
N ALA A 53 2.13 12.76 -10.46
CA ALA A 53 1.47 13.44 -9.35
C ALA A 53 1.29 12.48 -8.15
N VAL A 54 0.95 11.22 -8.42
CA VAL A 54 0.82 10.18 -7.39
C VAL A 54 2.18 9.89 -6.73
N ILE A 55 3.25 9.80 -7.53
CA ILE A 55 4.63 9.63 -7.05
C ILE A 55 5.04 10.81 -6.17
N ALA A 56 4.73 12.04 -6.60
CA ALA A 56 5.04 13.25 -5.83
C ALA A 56 4.31 13.27 -4.48
N ALA A 57 3.02 12.92 -4.46
CA ALA A 57 2.20 12.84 -3.25
C ALA A 57 2.72 11.78 -2.26
N ALA A 58 3.12 10.60 -2.76
CA ALA A 58 3.73 9.56 -1.93
C ALA A 58 5.08 10.00 -1.34
N ARG A 59 5.94 10.65 -2.14
CA ARG A 59 7.21 11.20 -1.66
C ARG A 59 7.01 12.29 -0.61
N GLU A 60 6.03 13.16 -0.80
CA GLU A 60 5.66 14.17 0.20
C GLU A 60 5.27 13.51 1.53
N ALA A 61 4.40 12.49 1.50
CA ALA A 61 4.01 11.75 2.69
C ALA A 61 5.19 11.07 3.39
N MET A 62 6.14 10.49 2.65
CA MET A 62 7.35 9.89 3.24
C MET A 62 8.24 10.93 3.91
N ARG A 63 8.33 12.16 3.37
CA ARG A 63 9.03 13.27 4.04
C ARG A 63 8.29 13.71 5.30
N ALA A 64 6.97 13.85 5.22
CA ALA A 64 6.14 14.19 6.39
C ALA A 64 6.28 13.14 7.50
N ALA A 65 6.28 11.85 7.16
CA ALA A 65 6.49 10.76 8.11
C ALA A 65 7.82 10.87 8.84
N ARG A 66 8.90 11.24 8.12
CA ARG A 66 10.20 11.51 8.74
C ARG A 66 10.11 12.68 9.71
N CYS A 67 9.51 13.80 9.32
CA CYS A 67 9.36 14.97 10.20
C CYS A 67 8.56 14.64 11.46
N VAL A 68 7.45 13.89 11.33
CA VAL A 68 6.64 13.42 12.46
C VAL A 68 7.46 12.53 13.38
N ALA A 69 8.16 11.53 12.84
CA ALA A 69 8.89 10.56 13.65
C ALA A 69 10.10 11.14 14.40
N THR A 70 10.70 12.21 13.87
CA THR A 70 11.85 12.88 14.50
C THR A 70 11.45 14.06 15.39
N GLY A 71 10.15 14.34 15.55
CA GLY A 71 9.67 15.53 16.26
C GLY A 71 10.16 16.84 15.62
N GLY A 72 10.39 16.84 14.30
CA GLY A 72 10.97 17.96 13.56
C GLY A 72 12.49 18.11 13.71
N SER A 73 13.17 17.24 14.46
CA SER A 73 14.62 17.30 14.67
C SER A 73 15.36 16.43 13.65
N GLU A 74 16.04 17.04 12.69
CA GLU A 74 16.92 16.35 11.73
C GLU A 74 18.08 15.57 12.41
N ALA A 75 18.33 15.79 13.71
CA ALA A 75 19.36 15.10 14.47
C ALA A 75 18.96 13.66 14.90
N LEU A 76 17.66 13.33 14.94
CA LEU A 76 17.19 11.98 15.22
C LEU A 76 17.09 11.19 13.90
N LYS A 77 17.83 10.09 13.79
CA LYS A 77 17.76 9.22 12.61
C LYS A 77 16.49 8.38 12.67
N PHE A 78 15.51 8.73 11.82
CA PHE A 78 14.43 7.81 11.46
C PHE A 78 14.98 6.79 10.45
N ASP A 79 15.34 5.60 10.94
CA ASP A 79 15.97 4.56 10.11
C ASP A 79 14.93 3.80 9.25
N GLY A 80 15.03 4.05 7.93
CA GLY A 80 14.45 3.24 6.87
C GLY A 80 13.06 3.69 6.41
N LEU A 81 13.02 4.64 5.47
CA LEU A 81 11.81 4.88 4.67
C LEU A 81 11.49 3.65 3.81
N PRO A 82 10.20 3.38 3.54
CA PRO A 82 9.82 2.38 2.55
C PRO A 82 10.40 2.73 1.18
N TRP A 83 10.63 1.71 0.37
CA TRP A 83 10.88 1.90 -1.06
C TRP A 83 9.59 2.32 -1.76
N LEU A 84 9.68 3.37 -2.59
CA LEU A 84 8.58 3.76 -3.46
C LEU A 84 8.59 2.90 -4.72
N MET A 85 7.50 2.20 -4.96
CA MET A 85 7.30 1.32 -6.11
C MET A 85 6.19 1.86 -7.00
N VAL A 86 6.29 1.56 -8.29
CA VAL A 86 5.22 1.78 -9.25
C VAL A 86 4.86 0.51 -9.98
N SER A 87 3.58 0.37 -10.32
CA SER A 87 3.04 -0.73 -11.09
C SER A 87 2.92 -0.38 -12.58
N LEU A 88 3.38 -1.29 -13.44
CA LEU A 88 3.25 -1.25 -14.91
C LEU A 88 2.61 -2.55 -15.42
N ASN A 89 1.92 -2.51 -16.56
CA ASN A 89 1.35 -3.71 -17.20
C ASN A 89 1.92 -3.94 -18.61
N ASP A 90 2.08 -5.21 -18.97
CA ASP A 90 2.50 -5.61 -20.31
C ASP A 90 1.34 -5.70 -21.33
N GLY A 91 0.09 -5.70 -20.85
CA GLY A 91 -1.13 -5.76 -21.65
C GLY A 91 -2.37 -5.48 -20.79
N GLU A 92 -3.56 -5.82 -21.28
CA GLU A 92 -4.81 -5.62 -20.52
C GLU A 92 -4.75 -6.29 -19.15
N ASP A 93 -5.10 -5.56 -18.10
CA ASP A 93 -4.97 -6.05 -16.74
C ASP A 93 -6.06 -5.45 -15.84
N PRO A 94 -6.72 -6.24 -14.98
CA PRO A 94 -7.81 -5.77 -14.13
C PRO A 94 -7.42 -4.72 -13.08
N HIS A 95 -6.13 -4.52 -12.81
CA HIS A 95 -5.61 -3.44 -11.94
C HIS A 95 -5.43 -2.12 -12.70
N PHE A 96 -5.45 -2.15 -14.04
CA PHE A 96 -5.19 -1.03 -14.97
C PHE A 96 -6.45 -0.70 -15.77
N ARG A 97 -7.57 -0.60 -15.07
CA ARG A 97 -8.87 -0.28 -15.67
C ARG A 97 -9.68 0.63 -14.76
N LYS A 98 -10.62 1.35 -15.36
CA LYS A 98 -11.59 2.18 -14.66
C LYS A 98 -12.99 1.89 -15.15
N ALA A 99 -13.97 2.09 -14.29
CA ALA A 99 -15.36 1.99 -14.67
C ALA A 99 -15.74 3.19 -15.55
N GLU A 100 -16.65 2.98 -16.49
CA GLU A 100 -17.28 4.04 -17.28
C GLU A 100 -18.74 3.67 -17.55
N PHE A 101 -19.58 4.69 -17.74
CA PHE A 101 -20.96 4.53 -18.17
C PHE A 101 -21.46 5.86 -18.73
N ASP A 102 -22.51 5.79 -19.56
CA ASP A 102 -23.24 6.97 -20.00
C ASP A 102 -24.26 7.38 -18.93
N VAL A 103 -24.12 8.61 -18.45
CA VAL A 103 -25.00 9.18 -17.41
C VAL A 103 -26.40 9.39 -17.96
N GLU A 104 -26.52 9.77 -19.23
CA GLU A 104 -27.81 10.04 -19.89
C GLU A 104 -28.62 8.75 -20.10
N ALA A 105 -27.93 7.62 -20.26
CA ALA A 105 -28.56 6.31 -20.33
C ALA A 105 -28.99 5.76 -18.95
N CYS A 106 -28.60 6.40 -17.83
CA CYS A 106 -29.01 5.98 -16.49
C CYS A 106 -30.44 6.46 -16.17
N PRO A 107 -31.42 5.55 -15.97
CA PRO A 107 -32.80 5.96 -15.74
C PRO A 107 -32.94 6.75 -14.44
N ALA A 108 -33.76 7.81 -14.44
CA ALA A 108 -34.02 8.61 -13.24
C ALA A 108 -34.61 7.81 -12.07
N TYR A 109 -35.30 6.69 -12.37
CA TYR A 109 -35.85 5.77 -11.38
C TYR A 109 -34.86 4.70 -10.88
N CYS A 110 -33.63 4.69 -11.37
CA CYS A 110 -32.61 3.76 -10.90
C CYS A 110 -32.25 4.09 -9.45
N THR A 111 -32.23 3.08 -8.58
CA THR A 111 -31.78 3.23 -7.18
C THR A 111 -30.27 3.41 -7.04
N ARG A 112 -29.53 3.33 -8.16
CA ARG A 112 -28.08 3.54 -8.28
C ARG A 112 -27.27 2.75 -7.24
N PRO A 113 -27.45 1.42 -7.15
CA PRO A 113 -26.68 0.59 -6.22
C PRO A 113 -25.16 0.64 -6.47
N CYS A 114 -24.75 1.08 -7.66
CA CYS A 114 -23.36 1.32 -8.01
C CYS A 114 -22.69 2.43 -7.19
N GLU A 115 -23.43 3.44 -6.70
CA GLU A 115 -22.87 4.49 -5.83
C GLU A 115 -22.47 3.91 -4.47
N SER A 116 -23.40 3.23 -3.80
CA SER A 116 -23.21 2.72 -2.44
C SER A 116 -22.23 1.54 -2.37
N ILE A 117 -22.15 0.71 -3.42
CA ILE A 117 -21.20 -0.41 -3.43
C ILE A 117 -19.77 0.03 -3.74
N CYS A 118 -19.56 1.25 -4.28
CA CYS A 118 -18.26 1.72 -4.72
C CYS A 118 -17.40 2.09 -3.51
N PRO A 119 -16.38 1.29 -3.16
CA PRO A 119 -15.61 1.48 -1.93
C PRO A 119 -14.70 2.72 -1.95
N ALA A 120 -14.51 3.33 -3.11
CA ALA A 120 -13.76 4.58 -3.26
C ALA A 120 -14.67 5.81 -3.39
N GLY A 121 -16.00 5.65 -3.35
CA GLY A 121 -16.92 6.76 -3.65
C GLY A 121 -16.73 7.33 -5.06
N ALA A 122 -16.21 6.52 -6.00
CA ALA A 122 -15.84 6.97 -7.34
C ALA A 122 -17.03 7.12 -8.30
N ILE A 123 -18.25 6.85 -7.84
CA ILE A 123 -19.48 7.02 -8.61
C ILE A 123 -20.36 7.97 -7.82
N ALA A 124 -20.73 9.09 -8.44
CA ALA A 124 -21.56 10.11 -7.83
C ALA A 124 -22.68 10.51 -8.79
N PHE A 125 -23.88 10.73 -8.25
CA PHE A 125 -24.97 11.35 -9.00
C PHE A 125 -25.51 12.56 -8.24
N SER A 126 -25.60 13.70 -8.91
CA SER A 126 -26.22 14.90 -8.37
C SER A 126 -27.67 15.04 -8.86
N PRO A 127 -28.60 15.48 -8.00
CA PRO A 127 -29.94 15.88 -8.44
C PRO A 127 -29.92 17.20 -9.23
N ASN A 128 -28.86 18.00 -9.12
CA ASN A 128 -28.70 19.23 -9.87
C ASN A 128 -27.99 18.92 -11.22
N PRO A 129 -28.62 19.20 -12.38
CA PRO A 129 -28.02 18.93 -13.69
C PRO A 129 -26.74 19.74 -13.96
N ASN A 130 -26.50 20.83 -13.22
CA ASN A 130 -25.28 21.64 -13.31
C ASN A 130 -24.13 21.10 -12.46
N THR A 131 -24.33 20.00 -11.74
CA THR A 131 -23.31 19.36 -10.92
C THR A 131 -22.93 18.02 -11.53
N PHE A 132 -21.65 17.66 -11.41
CA PHE A 132 -21.12 16.42 -11.97
C PHE A 132 -21.92 15.19 -11.52
N SER A 133 -22.23 14.32 -12.48
CA SER A 133 -22.70 12.95 -12.27
C SER A 133 -21.87 12.04 -13.17
N GLY A 134 -21.50 10.86 -12.68
CA GLY A 134 -20.65 9.93 -13.42
C GLY A 134 -19.57 9.29 -12.56
N VAL A 135 -18.53 8.78 -13.22
CA VAL A 135 -17.35 8.22 -12.56
C VAL A 135 -16.31 9.32 -12.32
N ILE A 136 -15.94 9.53 -11.06
CA ILE A 136 -14.79 10.36 -10.69
C ILE A 136 -13.54 9.52 -10.96
N ASP A 137 -12.90 9.77 -12.11
CA ASP A 137 -11.84 8.93 -12.67
C ASP A 137 -10.71 8.69 -11.65
N ASP A 138 -10.25 9.74 -10.97
CA ASP A 138 -9.14 9.66 -10.00
C ASP A 138 -9.41 8.72 -8.82
N PHE A 139 -10.68 8.57 -8.42
CA PHE A 139 -11.08 7.74 -7.29
C PHE A 139 -11.26 6.29 -7.73
N CYS A 140 -11.56 6.05 -9.01
CA CYS A 140 -11.83 4.73 -9.53
C CYS A 140 -10.54 3.93 -9.71
N TYR A 141 -10.33 2.92 -8.86
CA TYR A 141 -9.20 2.01 -8.96
C TYR A 141 -9.53 0.68 -9.67
N GLY A 142 -10.70 0.58 -10.32
CA GLY A 142 -11.02 -0.56 -11.20
C GLY A 142 -11.54 -1.84 -10.54
N CYS A 143 -12.02 -1.79 -9.29
CA CYS A 143 -12.47 -2.98 -8.55
C CYS A 143 -13.59 -3.78 -9.21
N GLY A 144 -14.39 -3.16 -10.08
CA GLY A 144 -15.45 -3.83 -10.83
C GLY A 144 -16.70 -4.19 -10.02
N ARG A 145 -16.80 -3.83 -8.73
CA ARG A 145 -18.01 -4.11 -7.91
C ARG A 145 -19.28 -3.50 -8.48
N CYS A 146 -19.16 -2.35 -9.16
CA CYS A 146 -20.28 -1.67 -9.81
C CYS A 146 -20.85 -2.44 -11.01
N LEU A 147 -20.03 -3.27 -11.69
CA LEU A 147 -20.39 -3.94 -12.94
C LEU A 147 -21.59 -4.88 -12.75
N THR A 148 -21.57 -5.69 -11.69
CA THR A 148 -22.57 -6.73 -11.46
C THR A 148 -23.83 -6.23 -10.77
N VAL A 149 -23.81 -5.02 -10.20
CA VAL A 149 -24.96 -4.46 -9.46
C VAL A 149 -25.79 -3.48 -10.29
N CYS A 150 -25.28 -3.03 -11.44
CA CYS A 150 -26.01 -2.12 -12.31
C CYS A 150 -27.28 -2.79 -12.88
N PRO A 151 -28.50 -2.30 -12.56
CA PRO A 151 -29.73 -2.98 -12.97
C PRO A 151 -29.92 -3.07 -14.50
N ILE A 152 -29.39 -2.09 -15.22
CA ILE A 152 -29.45 -2.03 -16.69
C ILE A 152 -28.15 -2.47 -17.37
N GLN A 153 -27.18 -2.97 -16.59
CA GLN A 153 -25.91 -3.53 -17.08
C GLN A 153 -25.09 -2.61 -18.01
N GLN A 154 -25.21 -1.29 -17.85
CA GLN A 154 -24.52 -0.33 -18.73
C GLN A 154 -23.06 -0.04 -18.34
N ILE A 155 -22.65 -0.39 -17.13
CA ILE A 155 -21.30 -0.06 -16.65
C ILE A 155 -20.30 -1.01 -17.30
N SER A 156 -19.36 -0.46 -18.05
CA SER A 156 -18.23 -1.16 -18.65
C SER A 156 -16.92 -0.79 -17.97
N THR A 157 -15.81 -1.39 -18.41
CA THR A 157 -14.47 -0.99 -17.98
C THR A 157 -13.62 -0.55 -19.15
N ARG A 158 -12.96 0.59 -19.00
CA ARG A 158 -11.89 1.06 -19.87
C ARG A 158 -10.55 0.62 -19.31
N SER A 159 -9.89 -0.30 -19.98
CA SER A 159 -8.50 -0.66 -19.70
C SER A 159 -7.57 0.38 -20.31
N TYR A 160 -6.43 0.62 -19.67
CA TYR A 160 -5.34 1.35 -20.28
C TYR A 160 -4.04 0.56 -20.12
N VAL A 161 -3.24 0.55 -21.18
CA VAL A 161 -1.95 -0.11 -21.20
C VAL A 161 -0.89 0.97 -21.21
N PHE A 162 0.10 0.84 -20.33
CA PHE A 162 1.22 1.77 -20.32
C PHE A 162 1.93 1.76 -21.67
N THR A 163 2.17 2.95 -22.23
CA THR A 163 3.00 3.12 -23.44
C THR A 163 4.47 3.22 -23.02
N PRO A 164 5.26 2.12 -23.08
CA PRO A 164 6.51 2.03 -22.32
C PRO A 164 7.56 3.05 -22.76
N ALA A 165 7.56 3.41 -24.05
CA ALA A 165 8.51 4.36 -24.63
C ALA A 165 8.33 5.81 -24.15
N ALA A 166 7.13 6.20 -23.69
CA ALA A 166 6.85 7.58 -23.30
C ALA A 166 7.02 7.85 -21.81
N ILE A 167 6.76 6.84 -20.96
CA ILE A 167 6.55 7.06 -19.52
C ILE A 167 7.65 6.42 -18.66
N ALA A 168 8.24 5.30 -19.10
CA ALA A 168 9.21 4.57 -18.28
C ALA A 168 10.41 5.43 -17.83
N PRO A 169 11.07 6.23 -18.68
CA PRO A 169 12.22 7.03 -18.22
C PRO A 169 11.86 8.07 -17.15
N LEU A 170 10.68 8.71 -17.28
CA LEU A 170 10.24 9.76 -16.35
C LEU A 170 9.81 9.18 -15.01
N VAL A 171 9.07 8.08 -15.04
CA VAL A 171 8.55 7.43 -13.84
C VAL A 171 9.68 6.71 -13.10
N LEU A 172 10.56 5.99 -13.82
CA LEU A 172 11.62 5.20 -13.19
C LEU A 172 12.69 6.08 -12.51
N ALA A 173 12.94 7.29 -13.00
CA ALA A 173 13.79 8.26 -12.31
C ALA A 173 13.22 8.73 -10.96
N GLY A 174 11.92 8.54 -10.74
CA GLY A 174 11.17 8.98 -9.56
C GLY A 174 10.93 7.91 -8.50
N VAL A 175 11.43 6.69 -8.65
CA VAL A 175 11.06 5.54 -7.79
C VAL A 175 12.25 4.69 -7.39
N ASP A 176 12.07 3.87 -6.35
CA ASP A 176 13.06 2.91 -5.88
C ASP A 176 12.87 1.52 -6.49
N ALA A 177 11.66 1.18 -6.93
CA ALA A 177 11.34 -0.16 -7.41
C ALA A 177 10.24 -0.13 -8.48
N VAL A 178 10.14 -1.20 -9.25
CA VAL A 178 9.09 -1.39 -10.25
C VAL A 178 8.40 -2.73 -10.03
N GLU A 179 7.10 -2.75 -10.25
CA GLU A 179 6.30 -3.96 -10.40
C GLU A 179 5.81 -4.08 -11.84
N ILE A 180 6.01 -5.25 -12.44
CA ILE A 180 5.53 -5.59 -13.77
C ILE A 180 4.42 -6.61 -13.62
N HIS A 181 3.20 -6.21 -14.01
CA HIS A 181 2.05 -7.10 -14.14
C HIS A 181 2.09 -7.80 -15.48
N THR A 182 1.91 -9.11 -15.43
CA THR A 182 1.89 -10.01 -16.57
C THR A 182 0.96 -11.19 -16.32
N GLN A 183 0.71 -12.01 -17.34
CA GLN A 183 -0.02 -13.26 -17.22
C GLN A 183 0.57 -14.31 -18.15
N VAL A 184 0.30 -15.58 -17.89
CA VAL A 184 0.73 -16.69 -18.75
C VAL A 184 0.35 -16.41 -20.21
N GLY A 185 1.30 -16.65 -21.11
CA GLY A 185 1.13 -16.48 -22.55
C GLY A 185 1.54 -15.09 -23.09
N ARG A 186 1.97 -14.17 -22.23
CA ARG A 186 2.38 -12.80 -22.63
C ARG A 186 3.88 -12.56 -22.77
N LEU A 187 4.67 -13.61 -23.02
CA LEU A 187 6.13 -13.46 -23.07
C LEU A 187 6.60 -12.37 -24.07
N ALA A 188 5.93 -12.26 -25.22
CA ALA A 188 6.25 -11.25 -26.23
C ALA A 188 5.96 -9.82 -25.73
N ASP A 189 4.82 -9.61 -25.08
CA ASP A 189 4.43 -8.32 -24.52
C ASP A 189 5.30 -7.93 -23.33
N PHE A 190 5.59 -8.88 -22.44
CA PHE A 190 6.54 -8.71 -21.35
C PHE A 190 7.91 -8.30 -21.89
N LYS A 191 8.42 -8.99 -22.92
CA LYS A 191 9.72 -8.66 -23.53
C LYS A 191 9.74 -7.24 -24.10
N ARG A 192 8.64 -6.77 -24.70
CA ARG A 192 8.51 -5.40 -25.19
C ARG A 192 8.59 -4.39 -24.04
N LEU A 193 7.84 -4.61 -22.96
CA LEU A 193 7.88 -3.75 -21.78
C LEU A 193 9.26 -3.77 -21.11
N TRP A 194 9.85 -4.96 -20.96
CA TRP A 194 11.18 -5.13 -20.38
C TRP A 194 12.25 -4.35 -21.15
N GLY A 195 12.17 -4.29 -22.48
CA GLY A 195 13.08 -3.47 -23.30
C GLY A 195 13.06 -1.98 -22.96
N ALA A 196 11.96 -1.46 -22.41
CA ALA A 196 11.86 -0.07 -21.93
C ALA A 196 12.33 0.12 -20.48
N ILE A 197 12.27 -0.93 -19.66
CA ILE A 197 12.68 -0.89 -18.23
C ILE A 197 14.17 -1.18 -18.07
N ALA A 198 14.71 -2.13 -18.83
CA ALA A 198 16.09 -2.62 -18.73
C ALA A 198 17.16 -1.51 -18.73
N PRO A 199 17.04 -0.43 -19.55
CA PRO A 199 18.01 0.66 -19.55
C PRO A 199 18.10 1.45 -18.24
N SER A 200 17.10 1.35 -17.36
CA SER A 200 17.04 2.09 -16.09
C SER A 200 17.28 1.22 -14.85
N LEU A 201 17.69 -0.05 -15.02
CA LEU A 201 17.85 -1.00 -13.92
C LEU A 201 18.83 -0.56 -12.84
N ASP A 202 19.90 0.16 -13.21
CA ASP A 202 20.91 0.64 -12.26
C ASP A 202 20.35 1.64 -11.22
N GLN A 203 19.18 2.22 -11.48
CA GLN A 203 18.50 3.13 -10.57
C GLN A 203 17.53 2.39 -9.63
N LEU A 204 17.15 1.16 -9.96
CA LEU A 204 16.15 0.39 -9.24
C LEU A 204 16.79 -0.49 -8.16
N LYS A 205 16.23 -0.41 -6.96
CA LYS A 205 16.58 -1.24 -5.80
C LYS A 205 15.89 -2.61 -5.82
N LEU A 206 14.81 -2.77 -6.59
CA LEU A 206 14.04 -4.02 -6.69
C LEU A 206 13.18 -4.07 -7.95
N VAL A 207 13.06 -5.27 -8.52
CA VAL A 207 12.06 -5.59 -9.56
C VAL A 207 11.09 -6.62 -8.99
N ALA A 208 9.79 -6.35 -9.10
CA ALA A 208 8.73 -7.30 -8.80
C ALA A 208 8.04 -7.72 -10.11
N ILE A 209 7.73 -9.00 -10.24
CA ILE A 209 6.87 -9.54 -11.30
C ILE A 209 5.61 -10.08 -10.64
N SER A 210 4.48 -9.48 -10.98
CA SER A 210 3.16 -9.87 -10.50
C SER A 210 2.47 -10.70 -11.57
N CYS A 211 2.08 -11.93 -11.20
CA CYS A 211 1.40 -12.85 -12.10
C CYS A 211 0.29 -13.60 -11.35
N PRO A 212 -0.93 -13.66 -11.89
CA PRO A 212 -1.98 -14.51 -11.35
C PRO A 212 -1.72 -15.98 -11.65
N ASP A 213 -2.52 -16.87 -11.04
CA ASP A 213 -2.46 -18.30 -11.36
C ASP A 213 -2.92 -18.57 -12.79
N GLY A 214 -2.36 -19.63 -13.38
CA GLY A 214 -2.65 -20.04 -14.74
C GLY A 214 -2.10 -21.43 -15.05
N GLU A 215 -2.60 -22.00 -16.15
CA GLU A 215 -2.00 -23.19 -16.76
C GLU A 215 -0.55 -22.88 -17.14
N ASN A 216 0.38 -23.80 -16.93
CA ASN A 216 1.82 -23.60 -17.25
C ASN A 216 2.48 -22.36 -16.61
N LEU A 217 1.96 -21.90 -15.46
CA LEU A 217 2.53 -20.75 -14.74
C LEU A 217 4.03 -20.93 -14.45
N ILE A 218 4.45 -22.11 -14.01
CA ILE A 218 5.83 -22.30 -13.55
C ILE A 218 6.80 -22.22 -14.73
N GLU A 219 6.45 -22.83 -15.86
CA GLU A 219 7.20 -22.73 -17.12
C GLU A 219 7.31 -21.27 -17.56
N TYR A 220 6.19 -20.54 -17.50
CA TYR A 220 6.16 -19.11 -17.83
C TYR A 220 7.09 -18.27 -16.96
N LEU A 221 7.06 -18.44 -15.62
CA LEU A 221 7.94 -17.72 -14.71
C LEU A 221 9.43 -18.05 -14.94
N TRP A 222 9.76 -19.30 -15.29
CA TRP A 222 11.12 -19.67 -15.68
C TRP A 222 11.57 -18.97 -16.97
N ASP A 223 10.69 -18.84 -17.95
CA ASP A 223 11.01 -18.13 -19.19
C ASP A 223 11.19 -16.63 -18.96
N LEU A 224 10.39 -16.03 -18.07
CA LEU A 224 10.61 -14.65 -17.62
C LEU A 224 11.96 -14.50 -16.91
N TYR A 225 12.30 -15.41 -16.00
CA TYR A 225 13.58 -15.39 -15.30
C TYR A 225 14.77 -15.43 -16.27
N LYS A 226 14.75 -16.36 -17.24
CA LYS A 226 15.82 -16.47 -18.26
C LYS A 226 15.94 -15.20 -19.10
N LEU A 227 14.82 -14.51 -19.36
CA LEU A 227 14.79 -13.29 -20.17
C LEU A 227 15.41 -12.09 -19.44
N ILE A 228 15.19 -11.97 -18.13
CA ILE A 228 15.60 -10.78 -17.36
C ILE A 228 16.93 -10.95 -16.62
N SER A 229 17.42 -12.18 -16.48
CA SER A 229 18.65 -12.49 -15.73
C SER A 229 19.92 -12.24 -16.58
N PRO A 230 21.03 -11.76 -15.97
CA PRO A 230 21.19 -11.39 -14.57
C PRO A 230 20.56 -10.03 -14.24
N LEU A 231 20.02 -9.89 -13.03
CA LEU A 231 19.53 -8.61 -12.49
C LEU A 231 20.53 -8.00 -11.49
N PRO A 232 20.75 -6.67 -11.51
CA PRO A 232 21.62 -6.00 -10.54
C PRO A 232 20.97 -5.82 -9.16
N CYS A 233 19.67 -6.12 -9.04
CA CYS A 233 18.89 -5.94 -7.82
C CYS A 233 18.00 -7.17 -7.53
N PRO A 234 17.48 -7.31 -6.29
CA PRO A 234 16.56 -8.39 -5.93
C PRO A 234 15.32 -8.50 -6.82
N LEU A 235 14.93 -9.73 -7.10
CA LEU A 235 13.69 -10.09 -7.79
C LEU A 235 12.64 -10.56 -6.78
N VAL A 236 11.42 -10.03 -6.88
CA VAL A 236 10.23 -10.53 -6.17
C VAL A 236 9.25 -11.14 -7.16
N TRP A 237 8.85 -12.37 -6.91
CA TRP A 237 7.68 -13.01 -7.51
C TRP A 237 6.46 -12.68 -6.66
N GLN A 238 5.68 -11.69 -7.10
CA GLN A 238 4.42 -11.37 -6.47
C GLN A 238 3.33 -12.31 -7.02
N THR A 239 2.77 -13.11 -6.12
CA THR A 239 1.71 -14.06 -6.44
C THR A 239 0.35 -13.40 -6.29
N ASP A 240 -0.29 -13.06 -7.40
CA ASP A 240 -1.58 -12.37 -7.41
C ASP A 240 -2.73 -13.38 -7.37
N GLY A 241 -2.99 -13.94 -6.18
CA GLY A 241 -3.82 -15.14 -6.04
C GLY A 241 -5.29 -14.94 -6.37
N ARG A 242 -5.85 -13.79 -5.98
CA ARG A 242 -7.23 -13.41 -6.27
C ARG A 242 -7.29 -11.91 -6.59
N PRO A 243 -6.97 -11.55 -7.85
CA PRO A 243 -6.88 -10.16 -8.30
C PRO A 243 -8.16 -9.40 -8.01
N MET A 244 -8.03 -8.16 -7.53
CA MET A 244 -9.14 -7.19 -7.42
C MET A 244 -10.41 -7.67 -6.70
N SER A 245 -10.34 -8.75 -5.91
CA SER A 245 -11.53 -9.42 -5.38
C SER A 245 -12.35 -8.57 -4.41
N GLY A 246 -11.68 -7.68 -3.67
CA GLY A 246 -12.30 -6.95 -2.57
C GLY A 246 -12.89 -7.86 -1.47
N ASP A 247 -12.68 -9.17 -1.57
CA ASP A 247 -13.13 -10.15 -0.61
C ASP A 247 -12.12 -10.17 0.53
N ILE A 248 -12.60 -9.79 1.70
CA ILE A 248 -11.82 -9.72 2.94
C ILE A 248 -11.96 -11.00 3.78
N GLY A 249 -12.67 -12.01 3.27
CA GLY A 249 -12.90 -13.28 3.93
C GLY A 249 -11.80 -14.32 3.73
N ASP A 250 -11.83 -15.38 4.54
CA ASP A 250 -10.83 -16.46 4.55
C ASP A 250 -10.65 -17.13 3.17
N GLY A 251 -11.71 -17.21 2.37
CA GLY A 251 -11.69 -17.81 1.02
C GLY A 251 -10.63 -17.21 0.10
N ALA A 252 -10.50 -15.88 0.10
CA ALA A 252 -9.50 -15.16 -0.69
C ALA A 252 -8.08 -15.52 -0.24
N THR A 253 -7.84 -15.53 1.08
CA THR A 253 -6.55 -15.90 1.69
C THR A 253 -6.09 -17.29 1.28
N ARG A 254 -7.01 -18.26 1.16
CA ARG A 254 -6.64 -19.63 0.76
C ARG A 254 -6.11 -19.69 -0.67
N ALA A 255 -6.72 -18.96 -1.60
CA ALA A 255 -6.28 -18.92 -3.00
C ALA A 255 -4.88 -18.31 -3.10
N THR A 256 -4.66 -17.18 -2.42
CA THR A 256 -3.36 -16.51 -2.34
C THR A 256 -2.27 -17.41 -1.79
N VAL A 257 -2.52 -18.06 -0.65
CA VAL A 257 -1.51 -18.93 -0.02
C VAL A 257 -1.21 -20.15 -0.90
N LYS A 258 -2.22 -20.73 -1.56
CA LYS A 258 -2.03 -21.86 -2.49
C LYS A 258 -1.15 -21.47 -3.69
N LEU A 259 -1.36 -20.31 -4.28
CA LEU A 259 -0.52 -19.80 -5.37
C LEU A 259 0.93 -19.57 -4.89
N GLY A 260 1.08 -18.95 -3.71
CA GLY A 260 2.38 -18.80 -3.06
C GLY A 260 3.14 -20.11 -2.89
N GLN A 261 2.47 -21.15 -2.38
CA GLN A 261 3.05 -22.50 -2.23
C GLN A 261 3.45 -23.12 -3.57
N LYS A 262 2.63 -22.94 -4.62
CA LYS A 262 2.92 -23.40 -5.99
C LYS A 262 4.20 -22.75 -6.53
N VAL A 263 4.36 -21.43 -6.37
CA VAL A 263 5.55 -20.72 -6.84
C VAL A 263 6.79 -21.03 -6.00
N LEU A 264 6.66 -21.17 -4.67
CA LEU A 264 7.75 -21.65 -3.82
C LEU A 264 8.25 -23.04 -4.25
N ALA A 265 7.35 -23.90 -4.75
CA ALA A 265 7.68 -25.27 -5.20
C ALA A 265 8.64 -25.30 -6.37
N ALA A 266 8.53 -24.29 -7.24
CA ALA A 266 9.33 -24.16 -8.41
C ALA A 266 10.79 -23.79 -8.12
N ARG A 267 11.08 -23.29 -6.90
CA ARG A 267 12.44 -22.87 -6.48
C ARG A 267 13.09 -21.91 -7.49
N LEU A 268 12.28 -21.01 -8.05
CA LEU A 268 12.75 -19.92 -8.90
C LEU A 268 13.71 -19.03 -8.09
N PRO A 269 14.82 -18.56 -8.66
CA PRO A 269 15.64 -17.54 -8.02
C PRO A 269 14.83 -16.26 -7.78
N GLY A 270 14.98 -15.67 -6.59
CA GLY A 270 14.20 -14.53 -6.13
C GLY A 270 13.36 -14.83 -4.89
N TYR A 271 12.60 -13.84 -4.45
CA TYR A 271 11.77 -13.88 -3.25
C TYR A 271 10.29 -14.04 -3.62
N VAL A 272 9.53 -14.86 -2.89
CA VAL A 272 8.08 -14.99 -3.12
C VAL A 272 7.32 -14.07 -2.17
N GLN A 273 6.47 -13.21 -2.73
CA GLN A 273 5.55 -12.34 -1.99
C GLN A 273 4.10 -12.74 -2.27
N LEU A 274 3.27 -12.77 -1.24
CA LEU A 274 1.82 -12.95 -1.41
C LEU A 274 1.13 -11.63 -1.72
N ALA A 275 0.23 -11.61 -2.70
CA ALA A 275 -0.68 -10.50 -3.01
C ALA A 275 -2.03 -11.04 -3.51
N GLY A 276 -2.99 -10.15 -3.79
CA GLY A 276 -4.28 -10.53 -4.36
C GLY A 276 -5.08 -11.47 -3.45
N GLY A 277 -5.89 -10.91 -2.54
CA GLY A 277 -6.68 -11.69 -1.56
C GLY A 277 -6.07 -11.77 -0.16
N THR A 278 -5.02 -10.99 0.11
CA THR A 278 -4.42 -10.82 1.43
C THR A 278 -5.30 -9.96 2.35
N ASN A 279 -5.51 -10.44 3.57
CA ASN A 279 -6.30 -9.80 4.64
C ASN A 279 -5.82 -10.22 6.04
N SER A 280 -6.57 -9.90 7.10
CA SER A 280 -6.24 -10.25 8.50
C SER A 280 -6.03 -11.74 8.79
N HIS A 281 -6.53 -12.66 7.96
CA HIS A 281 -6.35 -14.09 8.15
C HIS A 281 -5.00 -14.61 7.60
N THR A 282 -4.31 -13.80 6.79
CA THR A 282 -3.14 -14.24 6.00
C THR A 282 -1.99 -14.70 6.88
N VAL A 283 -1.59 -13.89 7.85
CA VAL A 283 -0.44 -14.20 8.72
C VAL A 283 -0.72 -15.43 9.56
N SER A 284 -1.89 -15.50 10.22
CA SER A 284 -2.28 -16.67 11.00
C SER A 284 -2.23 -17.95 10.17
N LYS A 285 -2.69 -17.88 8.91
CA LYS A 285 -2.66 -19.03 8.01
C LYS A 285 -1.25 -19.44 7.60
N LEU A 286 -0.39 -18.48 7.28
CA LEU A 286 1.00 -18.75 6.94
C LEU A 286 1.76 -19.40 8.11
N ILE A 287 1.52 -18.94 9.35
CA ILE A 287 2.12 -19.52 10.56
C ILE A 287 1.68 -20.97 10.74
N LYS A 288 0.36 -21.23 10.65
CA LYS A 288 -0.19 -22.59 10.74
C LYS A 288 0.39 -23.55 9.71
N GLN A 289 0.83 -23.03 8.56
CA GLN A 289 1.41 -23.80 7.46
C GLN A 289 2.94 -23.79 7.45
N GLY A 290 3.61 -23.15 8.43
CA GLY A 290 5.07 -23.07 8.49
C GLY A 290 5.71 -22.27 7.36
N LEU A 291 4.95 -21.37 6.72
CA LEU A 291 5.37 -20.60 5.55
C LEU A 291 6.02 -19.25 5.89
N LEU A 292 6.00 -18.82 7.16
CA LEU A 292 6.69 -17.62 7.64
C LEU A 292 7.96 -17.96 8.41
N GLY A 293 8.87 -16.98 8.52
CA GLY A 293 10.08 -17.10 9.34
C GLY A 293 9.77 -17.41 10.81
N GLU A 294 10.60 -18.22 11.47
CA GLU A 294 10.48 -18.52 12.91
C GLU A 294 10.36 -17.25 13.78
N ARG A 295 11.05 -16.17 13.41
CA ARG A 295 10.97 -14.86 14.09
C ARG A 295 9.62 -14.15 13.92
N ALA A 296 8.93 -14.33 12.80
CA ALA A 296 7.59 -13.79 12.57
C ALA A 296 6.50 -14.64 13.24
N ALA A 297 6.73 -15.95 13.38
CA ALA A 297 5.84 -16.84 14.12
C ALA A 297 5.81 -16.51 15.63
N LEU A 298 6.97 -16.17 16.20
CA LEU A 298 7.10 -15.80 17.62
C LEU A 298 6.45 -14.44 17.95
N SER A 299 6.53 -13.45 17.05
CA SER A 299 5.89 -12.13 17.26
C SER A 299 4.37 -12.22 17.30
N SER A 300 3.78 -13.03 16.41
CA SER A 300 2.33 -13.20 16.37
C SER A 300 1.79 -13.96 17.58
N GLN A 301 2.51 -14.95 18.10
CA GLN A 301 2.09 -15.71 19.29
C GLN A 301 2.07 -14.83 20.53
N TYR A 302 3.01 -13.89 20.63
CA TYR A 302 3.05 -12.91 21.72
C TYR A 302 1.83 -11.96 21.69
N ASN A 303 1.43 -11.45 20.51
CA ASN A 303 0.28 -10.56 20.37
C ASN A 303 -1.07 -11.25 20.65
N VAL A 304 -1.17 -12.56 20.42
CA VAL A 304 -2.37 -13.34 20.78
C VAL A 304 -2.49 -13.50 22.30
N ALA A 305 -1.38 -13.76 23.00
CA ALA A 305 -1.37 -13.91 24.45
C ALA A 305 -1.69 -12.60 25.19
N VAL A 306 -1.22 -11.45 24.68
CA VAL A 306 -1.48 -10.14 25.31
C VAL A 306 -2.97 -9.74 25.23
N ASN A 307 -3.71 -10.25 24.24
CA ASN A 307 -5.15 -10.00 24.10
C ASN A 307 -6.04 -11.00 24.86
N SER A 308 -5.48 -12.02 25.52
CA SER A 308 -6.25 -13.10 26.14
C SER A 308 -6.01 -13.30 27.64
N SER A 309 -5.29 -12.43 28.34
CA SER A 309 -5.03 -12.65 29.78
C SER A 309 -4.95 -11.36 30.61
N THR A 310 -6.06 -11.05 31.28
CA THR A 310 -6.01 -10.57 32.66
C THR A 310 -5.67 -11.75 33.55
N ASP A 311 -4.38 -12.02 33.76
CA ASP A 311 -3.97 -12.61 35.04
C ASP A 311 -2.48 -12.36 35.28
N ARG A 312 -2.21 -11.83 36.47
CA ARG A 312 -0.85 -11.54 36.97
C ARG A 312 -0.19 -12.85 37.35
N LEU A 313 1.02 -13.11 36.84
CA LEU A 313 1.96 -14.02 37.48
C LEU A 313 3.40 -13.52 37.26
N ASP A 314 4.06 -13.28 38.39
CA ASP A 314 5.50 -13.03 38.55
C ASP A 314 6.31 -14.24 38.06
N VAL A 315 7.34 -14.01 37.25
CA VAL A 315 8.52 -14.90 37.20
C VAL A 315 9.79 -14.07 36.97
N SER A 316 10.76 -14.31 37.83
CA SER A 316 12.09 -13.74 37.93
C SER A 316 13.13 -14.41 37.00
N THR A 317 14.14 -13.62 36.63
CA THR A 317 15.58 -13.94 36.39
C THR A 317 15.98 -14.91 35.24
N GLU A 318 16.84 -14.44 34.31
CA GLU A 318 18.29 -14.74 34.25
C GLU A 318 18.96 -14.27 32.94
N GLU A 319 20.29 -14.21 32.97
CA GLU A 319 21.23 -13.42 32.19
C GLU A 319 21.46 -13.85 30.72
N ALA A 320 21.73 -12.87 29.85
CA ALA A 320 22.12 -13.08 28.47
C ALA A 320 23.66 -13.05 28.32
N SER A 321 24.26 -14.15 27.88
CA SER A 321 25.67 -14.20 27.50
C SER A 321 25.89 -13.75 26.05
N VAL A 322 26.93 -12.93 25.87
CA VAL A 322 27.33 -12.28 24.63
C VAL A 322 28.21 -13.24 23.82
N LEU A 323 27.84 -13.52 22.56
CA LEU A 323 28.73 -14.12 21.57
C LEU A 323 28.89 -13.18 20.37
N THR A 324 30.16 -12.92 20.07
CA THR A 324 30.70 -11.97 19.10
C THR A 324 30.48 -12.45 17.67
N ALA A 325 29.90 -11.59 16.83
CA ALA A 325 29.70 -11.86 15.40
C ALA A 325 30.96 -11.51 14.60
N SER A 326 31.54 -12.50 13.93
CA SER A 326 32.46 -12.31 12.80
C SER A 326 31.67 -12.41 11.49
N ALA A 327 32.01 -11.55 10.52
CA ALA A 327 31.27 -11.38 9.27
C ALA A 327 31.41 -12.60 8.34
N PRO A 328 30.32 -13.13 7.73
CA PRO A 328 30.44 -14.20 6.76
C PRO A 328 30.70 -13.67 5.36
N ARG A 329 31.66 -14.29 4.68
CA ARG A 329 31.89 -14.19 3.23
C ARG A 329 30.80 -14.99 2.51
N PHE A 330 30.35 -14.49 1.36
CA PHE A 330 29.41 -15.20 0.48
C PHE A 330 30.11 -16.43 -0.14
N ASN A 331 29.82 -17.62 0.38
CA ASN A 331 30.07 -18.88 -0.30
C ASN A 331 28.73 -19.45 -0.78
N GLU A 332 28.69 -19.82 -2.05
CA GLU A 332 27.63 -20.60 -2.68
C GLU A 332 27.63 -22.04 -2.13
N ASP A 333 27.11 -22.24 -0.91
CA ASP A 333 26.70 -23.56 -0.45
C ASP A 333 25.16 -23.60 -0.47
N THR A 334 24.62 -24.51 -1.28
CA THR A 334 23.19 -24.83 -1.41
C THR A 334 22.65 -25.49 -0.15
N ALA A 335 22.73 -24.81 0.99
CA ALA A 335 21.90 -25.11 2.16
C ALA A 335 20.44 -24.81 1.75
N GLN A 336 19.57 -25.82 1.84
CA GLN A 336 18.14 -25.72 1.51
C GLN A 336 17.54 -24.47 2.16
N LEU A 337 17.35 -23.41 1.37
CA LEU A 337 16.67 -22.21 1.83
C LEU A 337 15.28 -22.65 2.32
N PRO A 338 14.87 -22.27 3.54
CA PRO A 338 13.59 -22.67 4.06
C PRO A 338 12.48 -22.14 3.14
N TYR A 339 11.54 -23.03 2.83
CA TYR A 339 10.43 -22.83 1.90
C TYR A 339 9.42 -21.83 2.45
N ARG A 340 9.78 -20.55 2.45
CA ARG A 340 9.08 -19.48 3.16
C ARG A 340 8.75 -18.33 2.23
N VAL A 341 7.62 -17.68 2.47
CA VAL A 341 7.31 -16.42 1.83
C VAL A 341 8.22 -15.33 2.41
N ALA A 342 8.69 -14.44 1.55
CA ALA A 342 9.53 -13.33 1.96
C ALA A 342 8.71 -12.17 2.56
N GLY A 343 7.45 -12.05 2.16
CA GLY A 343 6.58 -10.98 2.59
C GLY A 343 5.16 -11.06 2.07
N ILE A 344 4.37 -10.06 2.45
CA ILE A 344 2.95 -9.92 2.12
C ILE A 344 2.70 -8.50 1.65
N ALA A 345 1.97 -8.38 0.53
CA ALA A 345 1.45 -7.12 0.03
C ALA A 345 -0.03 -7.00 0.34
N TYR A 346 -0.47 -5.84 0.84
CA TYR A 346 -1.87 -5.56 1.16
C TYR A 346 -2.39 -4.39 0.32
N GLY A 347 -3.47 -4.63 -0.41
CA GLY A 347 -4.16 -3.63 -1.23
C GLY A 347 -5.49 -3.20 -0.61
N SER A 348 -6.61 -3.68 -1.17
CA SER A 348 -7.96 -3.27 -0.77
C SER A 348 -8.21 -3.39 0.74
N TYR A 349 -7.72 -4.46 1.38
CA TYR A 349 -7.86 -4.63 2.83
C TYR A 349 -7.20 -3.50 3.64
N ALA A 350 -5.96 -3.14 3.29
CA ALA A 350 -5.23 -2.05 3.94
C ALA A 350 -5.91 -0.68 3.74
N ARG A 351 -6.44 -0.43 2.53
CA ARG A 351 -7.19 0.81 2.27
C ARG A 351 -8.50 0.87 3.05
N THR A 352 -9.27 -0.20 3.05
CA THR A 352 -10.53 -0.29 3.80
C THR A 352 -10.30 -0.13 5.31
N LEU A 353 -9.17 -0.63 5.83
CA LEU A 353 -8.83 -0.49 7.24
C LEU A 353 -8.70 0.98 7.68
N LEU A 354 -8.18 1.85 6.82
CA LEU A 354 -7.98 3.28 7.13
C LEU A 354 -9.14 4.17 6.64
N ALA A 355 -10.06 3.65 5.82
CA ALA A 355 -11.15 4.43 5.25
C ALA A 355 -11.97 5.23 6.29
N PRO A 356 -12.38 4.69 7.46
CA PRO A 356 -13.14 5.45 8.44
C PRO A 356 -12.40 6.68 8.99
N VAL A 357 -11.07 6.64 9.05
CA VAL A 357 -10.26 7.77 9.52
C VAL A 357 -10.13 8.83 8.42
N LEU A 358 -9.95 8.39 7.17
CA LEU A 358 -9.89 9.30 6.02
C LEU A 358 -11.23 9.98 5.76
N ASP A 359 -12.36 9.29 5.98
CA ASP A 359 -13.70 9.86 5.88
C ASP A 359 -13.92 10.94 6.94
N GLN A 360 -13.48 10.71 8.19
CA GLN A 360 -13.53 11.71 9.26
C GLN A 360 -12.66 12.94 8.92
N LEU A 361 -11.46 12.72 8.37
CA LEU A 361 -10.59 13.80 7.91
C LEU A 361 -11.27 14.64 6.82
N ALA A 362 -11.93 14.00 5.85
CA ALA A 362 -12.68 14.70 4.82
C ALA A 362 -13.86 15.51 5.40
N GLN A 363 -14.59 14.95 6.38
CA GLN A 363 -15.70 15.63 7.04
C GLN A 363 -15.26 16.85 7.85
N ARG A 364 -14.14 16.76 8.60
CA ARG A 364 -13.58 17.91 9.34
C ARG A 364 -13.21 19.05 8.39
N ASN A 365 -12.61 18.73 7.25
CA ASN A 365 -12.27 19.73 6.24
C ASN A 365 -13.51 20.46 5.70
N ILE A 366 -14.64 19.77 5.52
CA ILE A 366 -15.91 20.41 5.09
C ILE A 366 -16.45 21.33 6.19
N GLN A 367 -16.41 20.89 7.46
CA GLN A 367 -16.85 21.70 8.60
C GLN A 367 -15.98 22.97 8.75
N ASP A 368 -14.65 22.84 8.72
CA ASP A 368 -13.71 23.95 8.83
C ASP A 368 -13.87 24.96 7.68
N SER A 369 -14.17 24.46 6.46
CA SER A 369 -14.51 25.29 5.30
C SER A 369 -15.81 26.08 5.49
N SER A 370 -16.85 25.45 6.04
CA SER A 370 -18.14 26.12 6.27
C SER A 370 -18.05 27.19 7.35
N VAL A 371 -17.22 26.99 8.38
CA VAL A 371 -17.01 27.97 9.45
C VAL A 371 -16.22 29.18 8.96
N SER A 372 -15.19 28.95 8.13
CA SER A 372 -14.39 30.04 7.56
C SER A 372 -15.19 30.91 6.58
N ILE A 373 -16.12 30.32 5.81
CA ILE A 373 -17.06 31.08 4.96
C ILE A 373 -18.03 31.93 5.80
N ASN A 374 -18.64 31.35 6.84
CA ASN A 374 -19.58 32.07 7.72
C ASN A 374 -18.95 33.23 8.49
N LEU A 375 -17.65 33.17 8.80
CA LEU A 375 -16.90 34.28 9.41
C LEU A 375 -16.61 35.41 8.42
N SER A 376 -16.50 35.10 7.13
CA SER A 376 -16.28 36.12 6.09
C SER A 376 -17.54 36.88 5.69
N GLU A 377 -18.74 36.31 5.89
CA GLU A 377 -20.03 36.93 5.55
C GLU A 377 -20.60 37.84 6.66
N ASN A 378 -20.02 37.84 7.86
CA ASN A 378 -20.52 38.59 9.02
C ASN A 378 -19.82 39.93 9.30
N PHE A 379 -19.19 40.57 8.29
CA PHE A 379 -18.68 41.94 8.43
C PHE A 379 -19.73 42.96 7.95
N PRO A 380 -20.45 43.66 8.85
CA PRO A 380 -21.22 44.83 8.45
C PRO A 380 -20.26 45.99 8.17
N ASN A 381 -20.48 46.67 7.05
CA ASN A 381 -19.76 47.90 6.69
C ASN A 381 -19.83 48.94 7.82
N GLY A 382 -18.69 49.25 8.46
CA GLY A 382 -18.59 50.34 9.44
C GLY A 382 -17.21 50.46 10.11
N PHE A 383 -16.59 51.64 9.98
CA PHE A 383 -15.24 52.03 10.38
C PHE A 383 -15.06 52.28 11.91
N HIS A 384 -13.92 51.86 12.49
CA HIS A 384 -12.97 52.58 13.40
C HIS A 384 -12.41 51.84 14.66
N SER A 385 -11.07 51.93 14.75
CA SER A 385 -10.11 51.86 15.89
C SER A 385 -9.39 50.54 16.26
N PRO A 386 -8.09 50.63 16.66
CA PRO A 386 -7.19 49.49 16.80
C PRO A 386 -7.01 49.10 18.26
N ASP A 387 -7.71 48.06 18.70
CA ASP A 387 -7.33 47.32 19.89
C ASP A 387 -7.04 45.87 19.51
N THR A 388 -5.82 45.46 19.82
CA THR A 388 -5.19 44.23 19.38
C THR A 388 -5.76 43.06 20.18
N MET A 389 -6.89 42.49 19.73
CA MET A 389 -7.18 41.08 19.98
C MET A 389 -6.63 40.28 18.81
N THR A 390 -5.59 39.49 19.06
CA THR A 390 -5.11 38.45 18.16
C THR A 390 -6.19 37.38 17.99
N LEU A 391 -7.18 37.68 17.15
CA LEU A 391 -8.07 36.69 16.56
C LEU A 391 -7.19 35.77 15.72
N GLY A 392 -7.11 34.50 16.14
CA GLY A 392 -6.32 33.48 15.45
C GLY A 392 -6.65 33.46 13.97
N ILE A 393 -5.62 33.61 13.14
CA ILE A 393 -5.71 33.38 11.70
C ILE A 393 -6.32 31.99 11.51
N PRO A 394 -7.40 31.82 10.73
CA PRO A 394 -7.94 30.50 10.43
C PRO A 394 -6.81 29.62 9.89
N GLN A 395 -6.49 28.56 10.62
CA GLN A 395 -5.53 27.57 10.15
C GLN A 395 -6.03 27.06 8.78
N PRO A 396 -5.17 26.96 7.76
CA PRO A 396 -5.61 26.51 6.45
C PRO A 396 -6.21 25.10 6.57
N ILE A 397 -7.38 24.91 5.95
CA ILE A 397 -8.06 23.62 5.81
C ILE A 397 -7.07 22.64 5.20
N SER A 398 -6.61 21.67 5.99
CA SER A 398 -5.55 20.76 5.59
C SER A 398 -6.11 19.39 5.33
N THR A 399 -5.92 18.89 4.12
CA THR A 399 -6.24 17.48 3.80
C THR A 399 -5.18 16.52 4.32
N HIS A 400 -4.18 17.03 5.08
CA HIS A 400 -3.04 16.25 5.55
C HIS A 400 -3.31 15.71 6.95
N LEU A 401 -3.18 14.40 7.10
CA LEU A 401 -3.51 13.68 8.32
C LEU A 401 -2.67 14.12 9.54
N GLU A 402 -1.41 14.50 9.37
CA GLU A 402 -0.54 14.95 10.45
C GLU A 402 -0.91 16.31 11.05
N CYS A 403 -1.83 17.05 10.42
CA CYS A 403 -2.40 18.26 11.02
C CYS A 403 -3.44 17.94 12.11
N TYR A 404 -3.87 16.67 12.24
CA TYR A 404 -4.87 16.22 13.19
C TYR A 404 -4.29 15.07 14.04
N PRO A 405 -3.63 15.36 15.18
CA PRO A 405 -2.88 14.36 15.95
C PRO A 405 -3.70 13.13 16.37
N ASP A 406 -4.97 13.33 16.72
CA ASP A 406 -5.90 12.27 17.11
C ASP A 406 -6.21 11.30 15.95
N LEU A 407 -6.49 11.85 14.75
CA LEU A 407 -6.72 11.04 13.56
C LEU A 407 -5.43 10.37 13.08
N LEU A 408 -4.28 11.04 13.20
CA LEU A 408 -2.98 10.45 12.87
C LEU A 408 -2.68 9.25 13.76
N GLU A 409 -2.82 9.39 15.08
CA GLU A 409 -2.59 8.29 16.03
C GLU A 409 -3.52 7.10 15.72
N GLN A 410 -4.80 7.37 15.46
CA GLN A 410 -5.76 6.34 15.08
C GLN A 410 -5.37 5.62 13.79
N ALA A 411 -5.01 6.36 12.74
CA ALA A 411 -4.60 5.76 11.46
C ALA A 411 -3.32 4.92 11.58
N VAL A 412 -2.33 5.41 12.33
CA VAL A 412 -1.07 4.70 12.54
C VAL A 412 -1.30 3.43 13.36
N SER A 413 -2.15 3.48 14.40
CA SER A 413 -2.53 2.30 15.20
C SER A 413 -3.24 1.23 14.34
N LEU A 414 -4.18 1.65 13.48
CA LEU A 414 -4.84 0.75 12.53
C LEU A 414 -3.83 0.15 11.55
N ALA A 415 -2.95 0.96 10.96
CA ALA A 415 -1.91 0.47 10.05
C ALA A 415 -0.95 -0.51 10.75
N ASP A 416 -0.51 -0.19 11.97
CA ASP A 416 0.38 -1.03 12.77
C ASP A 416 -0.26 -2.37 13.14
N SER A 417 -1.57 -2.42 13.40
CA SER A 417 -2.30 -3.67 13.66
C SER A 417 -2.16 -4.70 12.51
N LEU A 418 -1.86 -4.22 11.29
CA LEU A 418 -1.59 -5.05 10.12
C LEU A 418 -0.09 -5.28 9.88
N VAL A 419 0.72 -4.23 10.00
CA VAL A 419 2.18 -4.30 9.77
C VAL A 419 2.87 -5.16 10.82
N SER A 420 2.55 -4.96 12.10
CA SER A 420 3.15 -5.67 13.24
C SER A 420 2.93 -7.19 13.23
N GLN A 421 1.99 -7.70 12.43
CA GLN A 421 1.74 -9.14 12.32
C GLN A 421 2.92 -9.88 11.68
N ILE A 422 3.65 -9.24 10.75
CA ILE A 422 4.82 -9.83 10.09
C ILE A 422 6.13 -9.15 10.44
N LYS A 423 6.07 -8.01 11.12
CA LYS A 423 7.25 -7.43 11.76
C LYS A 423 7.48 -8.13 13.09
N SER A 424 8.73 -8.48 13.40
CA SER A 424 9.10 -8.71 14.80
C SER A 424 8.72 -7.47 15.62
N PRO A 425 8.31 -7.59 16.90
CA PRO A 425 8.05 -6.42 17.72
C PRO A 425 9.34 -5.61 17.81
N MET A 426 9.46 -4.59 16.95
CA MET A 426 10.24 -3.43 17.32
C MET A 426 9.45 -2.87 18.48
N LYS A 427 9.98 -2.99 19.70
CA LYS A 427 9.59 -2.09 20.78
C LYS A 427 9.78 -0.69 20.22
N LEU A 428 8.70 -0.07 19.74
CA LEU A 428 8.67 1.36 19.54
C LEU A 428 8.83 1.89 20.97
N ALA A 429 10.05 2.28 21.32
CA ALA A 429 10.28 2.98 22.56
C ALA A 429 9.28 4.13 22.58
N GLN A 430 8.48 4.19 23.65
CA GLN A 430 7.49 5.21 23.88
C GLN A 430 8.18 6.59 23.82
N THR A 431 8.16 7.23 22.66
CA THR A 431 8.58 8.61 22.47
C THR A 431 7.49 9.34 21.71
N ILE A 432 6.29 9.33 22.28
CA ILE A 432 5.37 10.46 22.13
C ILE A 432 5.45 11.20 23.46
N PRO A 433 5.98 12.45 23.51
CA PRO A 433 6.03 13.20 24.75
C PRO A 433 4.60 13.47 25.21
N ARG A 434 4.19 12.82 26.31
CA ARG A 434 3.02 13.25 27.08
C ARG A 434 3.31 14.67 27.54
N GLN A 435 2.46 15.63 27.17
CA GLN A 435 2.55 16.96 27.76
C GLN A 435 2.31 16.85 29.28
N PRO A 436 3.10 17.57 30.11
CA PRO A 436 2.82 17.66 31.53
C PRO A 436 1.53 18.44 31.73
N GLY A 437 0.61 17.86 32.52
CA GLY A 437 -0.61 18.50 32.97
C GLY A 437 -0.41 19.48 34.10
#